data_AF-A0A9P6MTE0-F1
#
_entry.id   AF-A0A9P6MTE0-F1
#
_cell.length_a   1.000
_cell.length_b   1.000
_cell.length_c   1.000
_cell.angle_alpha   90.00
_cell.angle_beta   90.00
_cell.angle_gamma   90.00
#
_symmetry.space_group_name_H-M   'P 1'
#
loop_
_entity.id
_entity.type
_entity.pdbx_description
1 polymer ?
#
loop_
_entity_poly.entity_id
_entity_poly.type
_entity_poly.pdbx_seq_one_letter_code
_entity_poly.pdbx_strand_id
1 'polypeptide(L)'
;IPHLSELQRKYKDVDVTIVGATNEQDEQKIRDFVKSRSMEYTVVMDKSQSLNSKVFKPSGATGIPFAAVIVNNKIVFSGHPMDPKFDKTLEEAAAKASSTRKEPVALPLITQTYEELMQLRPKELRQILDDRGIKTVGCSEKGDFAKLIVENCTKTQYYKQE
;
A
#
# COMPACT_ATOMS: atom_id res chain seq x y z
N ILE A 1 -6.78 -4.42 18.39
CA ILE A 1 -6.54 -5.87 18.14
C ILE A 1 -5.13 -6.15 18.65
N PRO A 2 -4.97 -6.77 19.83
CA PRO A 2 -3.68 -6.78 20.55
C PRO A 2 -2.53 -7.43 19.77
N HIS A 3 -2.79 -8.59 19.18
CA HIS A 3 -1.79 -9.36 18.44
C HIS A 3 -1.09 -8.56 17.32
N LEU A 4 -1.85 -7.79 16.52
CA LEU A 4 -1.27 -6.98 15.45
C LEU A 4 -0.47 -5.78 15.99
N SER A 5 -0.90 -5.17 17.11
CA SER A 5 -0.11 -4.12 17.78
C SER A 5 1.21 -4.68 18.31
N GLU A 6 1.22 -5.90 18.87
CA GLU A 6 2.44 -6.58 19.31
C GLU A 6 3.42 -6.81 18.17
N LEU A 7 2.95 -7.31 17.02
CA LEU A 7 3.78 -7.51 15.85
C LEU A 7 4.33 -6.17 15.30
N GLN A 8 3.52 -5.10 15.29
CA GLN A 8 3.97 -3.78 14.85
C GLN A 8 5.10 -3.24 15.74
N ARG A 9 5.04 -3.49 17.06
CA ARG A 9 6.13 -3.17 17.99
C ARG A 9 7.35 -4.06 17.76
N LYS A 10 7.16 -5.37 17.58
CA LYS A 10 8.25 -6.34 17.34
C LYS A 10 9.09 -5.95 16.13
N TYR A 11 8.45 -5.49 15.05
CA TYR A 11 9.13 -5.19 13.80
C TYR A 11 9.32 -3.69 13.52
N LYS A 12 9.22 -2.81 14.53
CA LYS A 12 9.31 -1.36 14.36
C LYS A 12 10.61 -0.88 13.66
N ASP A 13 11.70 -1.61 13.86
CA ASP A 13 13.05 -1.31 13.34
C ASP A 13 13.41 -2.15 12.11
N VAL A 14 12.50 -3.02 11.67
CA VAL A 14 12.64 -3.86 10.47
C VAL A 14 11.76 -3.27 9.37
N ASP A 15 12.09 -3.50 8.10
CA ASP A 15 11.24 -3.10 6.98
C ASP A 15 9.96 -3.95 6.88
N VAL A 16 9.09 -3.82 7.89
CA VAL A 16 7.78 -4.46 8.02
C VAL A 16 6.80 -3.40 8.50
N THR A 17 5.68 -3.25 7.78
CA THR A 17 4.60 -2.33 8.15
C THR A 17 3.29 -3.09 8.23
N ILE A 18 2.57 -2.92 9.34
CA ILE A 18 1.23 -3.49 9.51
C ILE A 18 0.20 -2.43 9.15
N VAL A 19 -0.70 -2.79 8.23
CA VAL A 19 -1.79 -1.93 7.76
C VAL A 19 -3.11 -2.66 7.94
N GLY A 20 -4.00 -2.09 8.76
CA GLY A 20 -5.39 -2.53 8.86
C GLY A 20 -6.24 -1.79 7.85
N ALA A 21 -7.04 -2.50 7.05
CA ALA A 21 -7.94 -1.90 6.08
C ALA A 21 -9.40 -2.03 6.54
N THR A 22 -10.19 -0.98 6.35
CA THR A 22 -11.63 -0.99 6.61
C THR A 22 -12.41 -0.44 5.43
N ASN A 23 -13.60 -1.01 5.19
CA ASN A 23 -14.59 -0.49 4.26
C ASN A 23 -15.58 0.50 4.93
N GLU A 24 -15.44 0.72 6.25
CA GLU A 24 -16.16 1.78 6.96
C GLU A 24 -15.80 3.15 6.34
N GLN A 25 -16.82 3.98 6.15
CA GLN A 25 -16.69 5.29 5.50
C GLN A 25 -16.79 6.45 6.50
N ASP A 26 -17.26 6.18 7.72
CA ASP A 26 -17.27 7.15 8.81
C ASP A 26 -15.90 7.21 9.51
N GLU A 27 -15.15 8.28 9.22
CA GLU A 27 -13.83 8.51 9.80
C GLU A 27 -13.87 8.63 11.34
N GLN A 28 -14.89 9.29 11.89
CA GLN A 28 -14.99 9.49 13.33
C GLN A 28 -15.19 8.15 14.04
N LYS A 29 -16.09 7.31 13.50
CA LYS A 29 -16.31 5.96 14.00
C LYS A 29 -15.05 5.10 13.95
N ILE A 30 -14.24 5.22 12.89
CA ILE A 30 -12.96 4.52 12.79
C ILE A 30 -11.98 5.03 13.84
N ARG A 31 -11.84 6.35 14.01
CA ARG A 31 -10.95 6.94 15.02
C ARG A 31 -11.32 6.49 16.42
N ASP A 32 -12.60 6.45 16.75
CA ASP A 32 -13.08 6.00 18.06
C ASP A 32 -12.84 4.50 18.26
N PHE A 33 -12.99 3.69 17.21
CA PHE A 33 -12.63 2.28 17.25
C PHE A 33 -11.14 2.05 17.48
N VAL A 34 -10.27 2.76 16.75
CA VAL A 34 -8.80 2.70 16.89
C VAL A 34 -8.38 3.05 18.31
N LYS A 35 -8.93 4.14 18.87
CA LYS A 35 -8.67 4.57 20.24
C LYS A 35 -9.14 3.54 21.26
N SER A 36 -10.39 3.09 21.17
CA SER A 36 -10.98 2.13 22.12
C SER A 36 -10.27 0.78 22.12
N ARG A 37 -9.65 0.39 21.00
CA ARG A 37 -8.90 -0.87 20.86
C ARG A 37 -7.39 -0.72 21.00
N SER A 38 -6.90 0.48 21.30
CA SER A 38 -5.46 0.80 21.42
C SER A 38 -4.65 0.21 20.25
N MET A 39 -5.11 0.47 19.03
CA MET A 39 -4.46 -0.02 17.81
C MET A 39 -3.23 0.85 17.53
N GLU A 40 -2.05 0.24 17.56
CA GLU A 40 -0.75 0.92 17.38
C GLU A 40 -0.20 0.78 15.96
N TYR A 41 -1.00 0.22 15.05
CA TYR A 41 -0.67 0.08 13.64
C TYR A 41 -1.56 0.98 12.79
N THR A 42 -1.10 1.28 11.57
CA THR A 42 -1.80 2.18 10.64
C THR A 42 -3.14 1.58 10.21
N VAL A 43 -4.21 2.37 10.25
CA VAL A 43 -5.53 1.99 9.75
C VAL A 43 -5.89 2.86 8.56
N VAL A 44 -6.21 2.22 7.43
CA VAL A 44 -6.57 2.88 6.18
C VAL A 44 -8.05 2.68 5.86
N MET A 45 -8.68 3.76 5.42
CA MET A 45 -10.03 3.75 4.83
C MET A 45 -9.92 3.35 3.36
N ASP A 46 -10.34 2.14 3.01
CA ASP A 46 -10.32 1.66 1.63
C ASP A 46 -11.55 2.14 0.85
N LYS A 47 -11.68 3.47 0.71
CA LYS A 47 -12.83 4.12 0.05
C LYS A 47 -13.07 3.62 -1.37
N SER A 48 -11.99 3.30 -2.09
CA SER A 48 -12.03 2.81 -3.47
C SER A 48 -12.14 1.29 -3.60
N GLN A 49 -12.18 0.56 -2.47
CA GLN A 49 -12.12 -0.91 -2.45
C GLN A 49 -10.90 -1.49 -3.20
N SER A 50 -9.79 -0.76 -3.20
CA SER A 50 -8.56 -1.15 -3.87
C SER A 50 -7.91 -2.35 -3.20
N LEU A 51 -7.91 -2.42 -1.86
CA LEU A 51 -7.36 -3.57 -1.14
C LEU A 51 -8.28 -4.77 -1.25
N ASN A 52 -9.60 -4.54 -1.28
CA ASN A 52 -10.57 -5.60 -1.56
C ASN A 52 -10.32 -6.24 -2.94
N SER A 53 -10.19 -5.41 -3.99
CA SER A 53 -10.04 -5.89 -5.37
C SER A 53 -8.65 -6.46 -5.69
N LYS A 54 -7.57 -5.92 -5.11
CA LYS A 54 -6.19 -6.31 -5.43
C LYS A 54 -5.60 -7.35 -4.48
N VAL A 55 -6.13 -7.49 -3.26
CA VAL A 55 -5.58 -8.39 -2.24
C VAL A 55 -6.62 -9.39 -1.78
N PHE A 56 -7.77 -8.93 -1.26
CA PHE A 56 -8.78 -9.83 -0.66
C PHE A 56 -9.36 -10.81 -1.67
N LYS A 57 -9.97 -10.33 -2.77
CA LYS A 57 -10.57 -11.20 -3.79
C LYS A 57 -9.56 -12.13 -4.47
N PRO A 58 -8.38 -11.67 -4.94
CA PRO A 58 -7.41 -12.53 -5.61
C PRO A 58 -6.81 -13.60 -4.69
N SER A 59 -6.85 -13.39 -3.36
CA SER A 59 -6.40 -14.39 -2.39
C SER A 59 -7.39 -15.54 -2.17
N GLY A 60 -8.61 -15.46 -2.70
CA GLY A 60 -9.67 -16.44 -2.48
C GLY A 60 -10.37 -16.34 -1.11
N ALA A 61 -10.14 -15.25 -0.37
CA ALA A 61 -10.76 -15.02 0.92
C ALA A 61 -12.29 -14.83 0.81
N THR A 62 -13.03 -15.45 1.72
CA THR A 62 -14.50 -15.43 1.75
C THR A 62 -15.08 -14.71 2.96
N GLY A 63 -14.26 -14.31 3.94
CA GLY A 63 -14.73 -13.68 5.17
C GLY A 63 -13.63 -12.96 5.95
N ILE A 64 -14.05 -12.26 6.99
CA ILE A 64 -13.18 -11.58 7.95
C ILE A 64 -13.16 -12.36 9.29
N PRO A 65 -12.05 -12.33 10.05
CA PRO A 65 -10.83 -11.57 9.79
C PRO A 65 -9.92 -12.24 8.74
N PHE A 66 -9.33 -11.42 7.88
CA PHE A 66 -8.41 -11.81 6.83
C PHE A 66 -7.11 -11.01 6.94
N ALA A 67 -5.99 -11.68 6.72
CA ALA A 67 -4.68 -11.09 6.60
C ALA A 67 -3.93 -11.66 5.40
N ALA A 68 -3.08 -10.83 4.80
CA ALA A 68 -2.13 -11.22 3.79
C ALA A 68 -0.75 -10.69 4.16
N VAL A 69 0.29 -11.49 3.90
CA VAL A 69 1.68 -11.03 3.95
C VAL A 69 2.14 -10.78 2.53
N ILE A 70 2.61 -9.57 2.24
CA ILE A 70 3.03 -9.13 0.92
C ILE A 70 4.53 -8.87 0.95
N VAL A 71 5.29 -9.55 0.09
CA VAL A 71 6.73 -9.35 -0.08
C VAL A 71 7.01 -9.12 -1.56
N ASN A 72 7.71 -8.03 -1.90
CA ASN A 72 8.03 -7.67 -3.29
C ASN A 72 6.80 -7.72 -4.23
N ASN A 73 5.69 -7.11 -3.79
CA ASN A 73 4.40 -7.08 -4.49
C ASN A 73 3.75 -8.45 -4.76
N LYS A 74 4.15 -9.50 -4.01
CA LYS A 74 3.57 -10.84 -4.09
C LYS A 74 2.98 -11.25 -2.75
N ILE A 75 1.80 -11.83 -2.78
CA ILE A 75 1.17 -12.43 -1.60
C ILE A 75 1.89 -13.74 -1.30
N VAL A 76 2.55 -13.82 -0.15
CA VAL A 76 3.25 -15.03 0.34
C VAL A 76 2.47 -15.78 1.42
N PHE A 77 1.48 -15.11 2.01
CA PHE A 77 0.48 -15.71 2.90
C PHE A 77 -0.86 -15.03 2.68
N SER A 78 -1.94 -15.80 2.78
CA SER A 78 -3.32 -15.32 2.80
C SER A 78 -4.17 -16.23 3.69
N GLY A 79 -4.84 -15.67 4.69
CA GLY A 79 -5.63 -16.47 5.63
C GLY A 79 -6.05 -15.70 6.87
N HIS A 80 -6.33 -16.43 7.94
CA HIS A 80 -6.71 -15.82 9.22
C HIS A 80 -5.47 -15.27 9.95
N PRO A 81 -5.50 -14.06 10.53
CA PRO A 81 -4.36 -13.47 11.27
C PRO A 81 -3.99 -14.19 12.58
N MET A 82 -4.64 -15.30 12.91
CA MET A 82 -4.35 -16.13 14.09
C MET A 82 -3.89 -17.54 13.69
N ASP A 83 -3.77 -17.80 12.38
CA ASP A 83 -3.17 -19.03 11.89
C ASP A 83 -1.68 -18.98 12.27
N PRO A 84 -1.11 -20.02 12.92
CA PRO A 84 0.33 -20.07 13.21
C PRO A 84 1.22 -19.87 11.98
N LYS A 85 0.73 -20.18 10.77
CA LYS A 85 1.42 -19.91 9.52
C LYS A 85 1.58 -18.42 9.22
N PHE A 86 0.68 -17.57 9.71
CA PHE A 86 0.78 -16.12 9.55
C PHE A 86 2.05 -15.59 10.23
N ASP A 87 2.19 -15.87 11.54
CA ASP A 87 3.34 -15.42 12.33
C ASP A 87 4.64 -15.97 11.78
N LYS A 88 4.67 -17.26 11.45
CA LYS A 88 5.84 -17.90 10.85
C LYS A 88 6.23 -17.24 9.52
N THR A 89 5.26 -17.01 8.62
CA THR A 89 5.54 -16.39 7.32
C THR A 89 6.03 -14.95 7.48
N LEU A 90 5.43 -14.21 8.42
CA LEU A 90 5.85 -12.85 8.73
C LEU A 90 7.26 -12.80 9.31
N GLU A 91 7.61 -13.72 10.21
CA GLU A 91 8.95 -13.83 10.78
C GLU A 91 10.01 -14.20 9.73
N GLU A 92 9.71 -15.17 8.86
CA GLU A 92 10.58 -15.55 7.74
C GLU A 92 10.77 -14.40 6.73
N ALA A 93 9.72 -13.61 6.48
CA ALA A 93 9.79 -12.43 5.64
C ALA A 93 10.62 -11.32 6.30
N ALA A 94 10.40 -11.05 7.58
CA ALA A 94 11.13 -10.06 8.36
C ALA A 94 12.63 -10.38 8.46
N ALA A 95 12.99 -11.66 8.63
CA ALA A 95 14.39 -12.09 8.67
C ALA A 95 15.15 -11.86 7.35
N LYS A 96 14.42 -11.79 6.22
CA LYS A 96 14.99 -11.49 4.89
C LYS A 96 14.91 -10.00 4.54
N ALA A 97 14.14 -9.23 5.29
CA ALA A 97 14.03 -7.79 5.14
C ALA A 97 15.32 -7.12 5.64
N SER A 98 15.69 -5.98 5.06
CA SER A 98 16.85 -5.22 5.51
C SER A 98 16.66 -4.80 6.98
N SER A 99 17.73 -4.94 7.77
CA SER A 99 17.78 -4.52 9.19
C SER A 99 17.83 -3.00 9.38
N THR A 100 17.79 -2.23 8.29
CA THR A 100 17.57 -0.79 8.31
C THR A 100 16.26 -0.50 7.58
N ARG A 101 15.19 -0.24 8.33
CA ARG A 101 13.99 0.39 7.79
C ARG A 101 14.39 1.76 7.23
N LYS A 102 14.52 1.86 5.90
CA LYS A 102 14.63 3.17 5.25
C LYS A 102 13.22 3.73 5.19
N GLU A 103 13.02 4.91 5.75
CA GLU A 103 11.71 5.55 5.65
C GLU A 103 11.41 5.78 4.16
N PRO A 104 10.29 5.26 3.64
CA PRO A 104 9.93 5.46 2.26
C PRO A 104 9.77 6.96 2.00
N VAL A 105 10.49 7.49 1.01
CA VAL A 105 10.41 8.91 0.67
C VAL A 105 9.13 9.16 -0.10
N ALA A 106 8.24 9.95 0.48
CA ALA A 106 7.01 10.39 -0.16
C ALA A 106 7.33 11.18 -1.43
N LEU A 107 6.82 10.71 -2.57
CA LEU A 107 6.86 11.47 -3.81
C LEU A 107 5.74 12.52 -3.75
N PRO A 108 6.03 13.79 -4.12
CA PRO A 108 5.02 14.83 -4.11
C PRO A 108 3.86 14.46 -5.04
N LEU A 109 2.66 14.89 -4.66
CA LEU A 109 1.52 14.83 -5.56
C LEU A 109 1.83 15.67 -6.79
N ILE A 110 1.42 15.15 -7.94
CA ILE A 110 1.49 15.90 -9.20
C ILE A 110 0.36 16.92 -9.17
N THR A 111 0.70 18.19 -9.29
CA THR A 111 -0.27 19.31 -9.32
C THR A 111 -0.46 19.85 -10.73
N GLN A 112 0.38 19.44 -11.69
CA GLN A 112 0.30 19.88 -13.07
C GLN A 112 -0.99 19.42 -13.75
N THR A 113 -1.57 20.28 -14.59
CA THR A 113 -2.71 19.92 -15.44
C THR A 113 -2.28 19.01 -16.59
N TYR A 114 -3.26 18.42 -17.29
CA TYR A 114 -2.99 17.61 -18.47
C TYR A 114 -2.22 18.40 -19.54
N GLU A 115 -2.58 19.66 -19.77
CA GLU A 115 -1.96 20.55 -20.77
C GLU A 115 -0.51 20.86 -20.41
N GLU A 116 -0.22 21.09 -19.13
CA GLU A 116 1.12 21.34 -18.61
C GLU A 116 2.00 20.09 -18.72
N LEU A 117 1.46 18.91 -18.39
CA LEU A 117 2.15 17.63 -18.58
C LEU A 117 2.42 17.37 -20.06
N MET A 118 1.53 17.78 -20.95
CA MET A 118 1.72 17.70 -22.40
C MET A 118 2.82 18.63 -22.93
N GLN A 119 3.40 19.52 -22.12
CA GLN A 119 4.61 20.28 -22.49
C GLN A 119 5.92 19.56 -22.13
N LEU A 120 5.90 18.59 -21.21
CA LEU A 120 7.09 17.82 -20.81
C LEU A 120 7.54 16.83 -21.89
N ARG A 121 8.78 16.34 -21.86
CA ARG A 121 9.24 15.31 -22.81
C ARG A 121 8.63 13.94 -22.45
N PRO A 122 8.37 13.05 -23.42
CA PRO A 122 7.84 11.71 -23.13
C PRO A 122 8.68 10.91 -22.11
N LYS A 123 10.01 11.09 -22.13
CA LYS A 123 10.92 10.47 -21.15
C LYS A 123 10.65 10.94 -19.71
N GLU A 124 10.30 12.22 -19.52
CA GLU A 124 10.01 12.79 -18.20
C GLU A 124 8.68 12.26 -17.66
N LEU A 125 7.66 12.16 -18.52
CA LEU A 125 6.38 11.55 -18.16
C LEU A 125 6.55 10.08 -17.78
N ARG A 126 7.37 9.33 -18.52
CA ARG A 126 7.68 7.94 -18.18
C ARG A 126 8.41 7.84 -16.84
N GLN A 127 9.40 8.68 -16.59
CA GLN A 127 10.13 8.70 -15.32
C GLN A 127 9.19 8.96 -14.13
N ILE A 128 8.23 9.89 -14.26
CA ILE A 128 7.24 10.17 -13.21
C ILE A 128 6.44 8.92 -12.84
N LEU A 129 6.07 8.10 -13.83
CA LEU A 129 5.31 6.86 -13.65
C LEU A 129 6.20 5.73 -13.11
N ASP A 130 7.43 5.60 -13.63
CA ASP A 130 8.41 4.59 -13.21
C ASP A 130 8.83 4.79 -11.74
N ASP A 131 9.10 6.03 -11.32
CA ASP A 131 9.41 6.38 -9.93
C ASP A 131 8.28 6.00 -8.97
N ARG A 132 7.05 5.92 -9.48
CA ARG A 132 5.83 5.56 -8.74
C ARG A 132 5.44 4.08 -8.90
N GLY A 133 6.24 3.30 -9.63
CA GLY A 133 5.95 1.89 -9.92
C GLY A 133 4.68 1.68 -10.76
N ILE A 134 4.19 2.71 -11.46
CA ILE A 134 3.00 2.62 -12.29
C ILE A 134 3.40 2.02 -13.63
N LYS A 135 2.85 0.83 -13.93
CA LYS A 135 3.10 0.15 -15.20
C LYS A 135 2.50 0.95 -16.35
N THR A 136 3.31 1.20 -17.38
CA THR A 136 2.88 1.91 -18.60
C THR A 136 2.55 0.96 -19.76
N VAL A 137 2.02 -0.22 -19.44
CA VAL A 137 1.68 -1.23 -20.47
C VAL A 137 0.50 -0.70 -21.29
N GLY A 138 0.66 -0.67 -22.62
CA GLY A 138 -0.36 -0.14 -23.54
C GLY A 138 -0.28 1.37 -23.80
N CYS A 139 0.68 2.09 -23.20
CA CYS A 139 0.92 3.49 -23.53
C CYS A 139 1.76 3.59 -24.81
N SER A 140 1.15 4.01 -25.91
CA SER A 140 1.81 4.21 -27.20
C SER A 140 2.17 5.66 -27.45
N GLU A 141 1.40 6.59 -26.89
CA GLU A 141 1.53 8.01 -27.17
C GLU A 141 1.86 8.83 -25.91
N LYS A 142 2.37 10.03 -26.13
CA LYS A 142 2.65 11.01 -25.07
C LYS A 142 1.42 11.28 -24.19
N GLY A 143 0.25 11.39 -24.83
CA GLY A 143 -1.01 11.65 -24.16
C GLY A 143 -1.43 10.54 -23.20
N ASP A 144 -1.06 9.28 -23.48
CA ASP A 144 -1.39 8.14 -22.60
C ASP A 144 -0.65 8.26 -21.26
N PHE A 145 0.62 8.63 -21.29
CA PHE A 145 1.39 8.85 -20.06
C PHE A 145 0.83 10.03 -19.25
N ALA A 146 0.51 11.14 -19.91
CA ALA A 146 -0.05 12.31 -19.23
C ALA A 146 -1.41 12.01 -18.58
N LYS A 147 -2.30 11.26 -19.25
CA LYS A 147 -3.58 10.80 -18.68
C LYS A 147 -3.36 9.94 -17.45
N LEU A 148 -2.47 8.95 -17.52
CA LEU A 148 -2.15 8.08 -16.39
C LEU A 148 -1.61 8.87 -15.18
N ILE A 149 -0.76 9.87 -15.42
CA ILE A 149 -0.24 10.73 -14.37
C ILE A 149 -1.38 11.50 -13.70
N VAL A 150 -2.27 12.13 -14.49
CA VAL A 150 -3.42 12.87 -13.94
C VAL A 150 -4.33 11.95 -13.14
N GLU A 151 -4.63 10.76 -13.65
CA GLU A 151 -5.53 9.81 -12.99
C GLU A 151 -4.99 9.29 -11.66
N ASN A 152 -3.69 9.00 -11.60
CA ASN A 152 -3.09 8.26 -10.49
C ASN A 152 -2.30 9.17 -9.54
N CYS A 153 -1.48 10.07 -10.07
CA CYS A 153 -0.44 10.79 -9.33
C CYS A 153 -0.91 12.11 -8.71
N THR A 154 -2.11 12.58 -9.08
CA THR A 154 -2.72 13.79 -8.50
C THR A 154 -3.51 13.50 -7.22
N LYS A 155 -4.03 12.26 -7.09
CA LYS A 155 -4.92 11.83 -5.99
C LYS A 155 -4.26 10.86 -5.03
N THR A 156 -3.19 10.18 -5.45
CA THR A 156 -2.54 9.13 -4.68
C THR A 156 -1.11 9.53 -4.39
N GLN A 157 -0.74 9.51 -3.11
CA GLN A 157 0.64 9.67 -2.70
C GLN A 157 1.39 8.35 -2.91
N TYR A 158 2.46 8.42 -3.67
CA TYR A 158 3.36 7.30 -3.92
C TYR A 158 4.64 7.48 -3.11
N TYR A 159 5.36 6.39 -2.94
CA TYR A 159 6.60 6.38 -2.19
C TYR A 159 7.66 5.66 -3.01
N LYS A 160 8.88 6.21 -3.01
CA LYS A 160 10.05 5.52 -3.54
C LYS A 160 10.83 4.87 -2.41
N GLN A 161 11.35 3.68 -2.65
CA GLN A 161 12.34 3.06 -1.77
C GLN A 161 13.70 3.72 -2.03
N GLU A 162 14.47 3.99 -0.97
CA GLU A 162 15.86 4.47 -1.05
C GLU A 162 16.90 3.35 -1.13
#